data_AF-G5E2U5-F1
#
_entry.id   AF-G5E2U5-F1
#
_cell.length_a   1.000
_cell.length_b   1.000
_cell.length_c   1.000
_cell.angle_alpha   90.00
_cell.angle_beta   90.00
_cell.angle_gamma   90.00
#
_symmetry.space_group_name_H-M   'P 1'
#
loop_
_entity.id
_entity.type
_entity.pdbx_description
1 polymer ?
#
loop_
_entity_poly.entity_id
_entity_poly.type
_entity_poly.pdbx_seq_one_letter_code
_entity_poly.pdbx_strand_id
1 'polypeptide(L)'
;SIQIWEPQPDHYEQSSDDIWDACCQVTKKIVREVDPTHIRGLGFDATCSLVVLDAEFQPLAVNPEGEHKRNIIMWMDHRAGNQVDRINRTKHKVLRFVGGMSVEMQAPK
;
A
#
# COMPACT_ATOMS: atom_id res chain seq x y z
N SER A 1 -10.39 -10.32 -8.18
CA SER A 1 -9.63 -9.32 -8.96
C SER A 1 -9.21 -8.24 -8.00
N ILE A 2 -8.00 -7.69 -8.14
CA ILE A 2 -7.56 -6.58 -7.28
C ILE A 2 -8.20 -5.31 -7.83
N GLN A 3 -9.08 -4.69 -7.04
CA GLN A 3 -9.79 -3.46 -7.43
C GLN A 3 -8.93 -2.23 -7.11
N ILE A 4 -9.02 -1.21 -7.96
CA ILE A 4 -8.48 0.12 -7.72
C ILE A 4 -9.67 1.08 -7.62
N TRP A 5 -9.68 1.90 -6.58
CA TRP A 5 -10.65 2.98 -6.41
C TRP A 5 -9.96 4.32 -6.66
N GLU A 6 -10.61 5.18 -7.46
CA GLU A 6 -10.15 6.52 -7.83
C GLU A 6 -11.25 7.54 -7.46
N PRO A 7 -11.47 7.81 -6.16
CA PRO A 7 -12.61 8.61 -5.71
C PRO A 7 -12.54 10.08 -6.18
N GLN A 8 -11.34 10.60 -6.41
CA GLN A 8 -11.08 11.94 -6.94
C GLN A 8 -9.69 12.01 -7.58
N PRO A 9 -9.34 13.07 -8.33
CA PRO A 9 -8.01 13.24 -8.89
C PRO A 9 -6.92 13.06 -7.82
N ASP A 10 -5.82 12.42 -8.20
CA ASP A 10 -4.65 12.15 -7.34
C ASP A 10 -4.88 11.18 -6.17
N HIS A 11 -6.09 10.63 -6.00
CA HIS A 11 -6.40 9.64 -4.96
C HIS A 11 -6.55 8.24 -5.56
N TYR A 12 -5.72 7.30 -5.10
CA TYR A 12 -5.66 5.93 -5.57
C TYR A 12 -5.63 4.96 -4.39
N GLU A 13 -6.66 4.12 -4.29
CA GLU A 13 -6.88 3.26 -3.13
C GLU A 13 -7.04 1.79 -3.54
N GLN A 14 -6.65 0.90 -2.63
CA GLN A 14 -6.82 -0.55 -2.77
C GLN A 14 -7.27 -1.18 -1.44
N SER A 15 -7.52 -2.49 -1.50
CA SER A 15 -7.88 -3.32 -0.36
C SER A 15 -6.78 -4.32 -0.07
N SER A 16 -6.32 -4.40 1.18
CA SER A 16 -5.38 -5.44 1.61
C SER A 16 -5.96 -6.84 1.49
N ASP A 17 -7.26 -6.99 1.72
CA ASP A 17 -7.96 -8.27 1.65
C ASP A 17 -8.02 -8.78 0.20
N ASP A 18 -8.34 -7.90 -0.76
CA ASP A 18 -8.38 -8.28 -2.19
C ASP A 18 -6.98 -8.70 -2.69
N ILE A 19 -5.92 -8.04 -2.22
CA ILE A 19 -4.53 -8.40 -2.55
C ILE A 19 -4.16 -9.75 -1.93
N TRP A 20 -4.47 -9.96 -0.64
CA TRP A 20 -4.16 -11.21 0.05
C TRP A 20 -4.92 -12.40 -0.54
N ASP A 21 -6.19 -12.20 -0.90
CA ASP A 21 -7.00 -13.19 -1.60
C ASP A 21 -6.40 -13.54 -2.97
N ALA A 22 -5.90 -12.55 -3.72
CA ALA A 22 -5.23 -12.80 -4.99
C ALA A 22 -3.94 -13.63 -4.81
N CYS A 23 -3.12 -13.33 -3.80
CA CYS A 23 -1.94 -14.13 -3.45
C CYS A 23 -2.33 -15.58 -3.09
N CYS A 24 -3.39 -15.76 -2.29
CA CYS A 24 -3.90 -17.07 -1.91
C CYS A 24 -4.43 -17.86 -3.11
N GLN A 25 -5.14 -17.21 -4.03
CA GLN A 25 -5.65 -17.84 -5.26
C GLN A 25 -4.51 -18.35 -6.15
N VAL A 26 -3.48 -17.52 -6.37
CA VAL A 26 -2.29 -17.92 -7.15
C VAL A 26 -1.55 -19.07 -6.47
N THR A 27 -1.34 -18.98 -5.15
CA THR A 27 -0.67 -20.04 -4.38
C THR A 27 -1.43 -21.37 -4.50
N LYS A 28 -2.75 -21.35 -4.30
CA LYS A 28 -3.63 -22.52 -4.43
C LYS A 28 -3.62 -23.11 -5.85
N LYS A 29 -3.45 -22.28 -6.89
CA LYS A 29 -3.31 -22.74 -8.26
C LYS A 29 -1.98 -23.47 -8.45
N ILE A 30 -0.86 -22.90 -7.99
CA ILE A 30 0.48 -23.48 -8.15
C ILE A 30 0.59 -24.84 -7.47
N VAL A 31 0.10 -24.98 -6.23
CA VAL A 31 0.20 -26.24 -5.46
C VAL A 31 -0.69 -27.37 -6.00
N ARG A 32 -1.57 -27.10 -6.97
CA ARG A 32 -2.31 -28.13 -7.71
C ARG A 32 -1.48 -28.74 -8.84
N GLU A 33 -0.50 -27.99 -9.33
CA GLU A 33 0.34 -28.37 -10.48
C GLU A 33 1.75 -28.81 -10.05
N VAL A 34 2.16 -28.50 -8.81
CA VAL A 34 3.48 -28.82 -8.24
C VAL A 34 3.31 -29.45 -6.86
N ASP A 35 4.08 -30.51 -6.57
CA ASP A 35 4.17 -31.09 -5.23
C ASP A 35 4.76 -30.07 -4.23
N PRO A 36 4.00 -29.65 -3.20
CA PRO A 36 4.45 -28.66 -2.21
C PRO A 36 5.74 -29.04 -1.48
N THR A 37 6.09 -30.33 -1.40
CA THR A 37 7.33 -30.79 -0.75
C THR A 37 8.61 -30.29 -1.46
N HIS A 38 8.50 -29.90 -2.73
CA HIS A 38 9.60 -29.29 -3.48
C HIS A 38 9.73 -27.78 -3.27
N ILE A 39 8.73 -27.11 -2.68
CA ILE A 39 8.76 -25.67 -2.43
C ILE A 39 9.54 -25.40 -1.15
N ARG A 40 10.73 -24.80 -1.27
CA ARG A 40 11.64 -24.55 -0.13
C ARG A 40 11.60 -23.14 0.43
N GLY A 41 10.91 -22.22 -0.23
CA GLY A 41 10.81 -20.83 0.20
C GLY A 41 9.76 -20.05 -0.56
N LEU A 42 9.37 -18.92 0.01
CA LEU A 42 8.44 -17.96 -0.56
C LEU A 42 9.09 -16.57 -0.49
N GLY A 43 9.05 -15.84 -1.60
CA GLY A 43 9.45 -14.44 -1.68
C GLY A 43 8.24 -13.59 -1.99
N PHE A 44 8.16 -12.43 -1.35
CA PHE A 44 7.12 -11.44 -1.61
C PHE A 44 7.79 -10.12 -1.95
N ASP A 45 7.35 -9.52 -3.05
CA ASP A 45 7.59 -8.13 -3.38
C ASP A 45 6.24 -7.44 -3.57
N ALA A 46 6.23 -6.13 -3.40
CA ALA A 46 5.04 -5.33 -3.57
C ALA A 46 5.44 -3.91 -3.98
N THR A 47 4.47 -3.17 -4.51
CA THR A 47 4.61 -1.71 -4.62
C THR A 47 4.79 -1.10 -3.23
N CYS A 48 5.42 0.06 -3.15
CA CYS A 48 5.59 0.82 -1.91
C CYS A 48 4.30 1.56 -1.48
N SER A 49 3.15 0.88 -1.58
CA SER A 49 1.87 1.38 -1.10
C SER A 49 1.80 1.33 0.44
N LEU A 50 0.95 2.15 1.06
CA LEU A 50 0.74 2.18 2.51
C LEU A 50 -0.48 1.33 2.87
N VAL A 51 -0.32 0.30 3.70
CA VAL A 51 -1.43 -0.48 4.26
C VAL A 51 -1.72 0.03 5.67
N VAL A 52 -2.98 0.30 5.99
CA VAL A 52 -3.41 0.78 7.31
C VAL A 52 -4.33 -0.25 7.97
N LEU A 53 -4.00 -0.60 9.21
CA LEU A 53 -4.75 -1.53 10.06
C LEU A 53 -4.96 -0.92 11.44
N ASP A 54 -5.99 -1.36 12.15
CA ASP A 54 -6.21 -1.01 13.56
C ASP A 54 -5.39 -1.90 14.52
N ALA A 55 -5.61 -1.75 15.82
CA ALA A 55 -4.88 -2.48 16.86
C ALA A 55 -5.19 -4.00 16.86
N GLU A 56 -6.31 -4.39 16.27
CA GLU A 56 -6.77 -5.77 16.10
C GLU A 56 -6.39 -6.33 14.72
N PHE A 57 -5.52 -5.64 13.99
CA PHE A 57 -5.07 -5.97 12.63
C PHE A 57 -6.21 -6.07 11.61
N GLN A 58 -7.31 -5.35 11.83
CA GLN A 58 -8.39 -5.22 10.85
C GLN A 58 -8.14 -4.02 9.92
N PRO A 59 -8.61 -4.08 8.66
CA PRO A 59 -8.53 -2.96 7.72
C PRO A 59 -9.10 -1.66 8.32
N LEU A 60 -8.28 -0.60 8.33
CA LEU A 60 -8.70 0.73 8.78
C LEU A 60 -8.80 1.67 7.59
N ALA A 61 -9.96 2.33 7.45
CA ALA A 61 -10.24 3.19 6.30
C ALA A 61 -9.23 4.33 6.14
N VAL A 62 -8.78 4.55 4.90
CA VAL A 62 -7.92 5.70 4.49
C VAL A 62 -8.67 6.71 3.61
N ASN A 63 -9.99 6.58 3.57
CA ASN A 63 -10.90 7.33 2.72
C ASN A 63 -11.91 8.11 3.58
N PRO A 64 -12.53 9.18 3.04
CA PRO A 64 -13.47 10.01 3.79
C PRO A 64 -14.82 9.33 4.05
N GLU A 65 -15.16 8.28 3.30
CA GLU A 65 -16.42 7.53 3.48
C GLU A 65 -16.39 6.59 4.71
N GLY A 66 -15.22 6.32 5.28
CA GLY A 66 -15.06 5.36 6.37
C GLY A 66 -15.15 3.90 5.91
N GLU A 67 -14.96 3.63 4.62
CA GLU A 67 -15.01 2.27 4.07
C GLU A 67 -13.73 1.50 4.43
N HIS A 68 -13.80 0.68 5.47
CA HIS A 68 -12.66 -0.10 5.97
C HIS A 68 -11.99 -0.98 4.91
N LYS A 69 -12.73 -1.45 3.90
CA LYS A 69 -12.16 -2.25 2.81
C LYS A 69 -11.12 -1.47 1.97
N ARG A 70 -11.24 -0.15 1.89
CA ARG A 70 -10.31 0.74 1.20
C ARG A 70 -9.30 1.26 2.22
N ASN A 71 -8.33 0.41 2.54
CA ASN A 71 -7.32 0.63 3.59
C ASN A 71 -5.88 0.77 3.06
N ILE A 72 -5.72 0.89 1.74
CA ILE A 72 -4.42 1.08 1.11
C ILE A 72 -4.38 2.43 0.40
N ILE A 73 -3.36 3.25 0.68
CA ILE A 73 -2.99 4.41 -0.14
C ILE A 73 -1.91 3.96 -1.12
N MET A 74 -2.23 3.89 -2.41
CA MET A 74 -1.32 3.38 -3.43
C MET A 74 -0.05 4.22 -3.55
N TRP A 75 1.04 3.64 -4.06
CA TRP A 75 2.30 4.34 -4.28
C TRP A 75 2.16 5.58 -5.19
N MET A 76 1.31 5.51 -6.21
CA MET A 76 1.02 6.59 -7.16
C MET A 76 0.00 7.64 -6.66
N ASP A 77 -0.43 7.52 -5.40
CA ASP A 77 -1.33 8.49 -4.77
C ASP A 77 -0.60 9.79 -4.43
N HIS A 78 -1.12 10.91 -4.92
CA HIS A 78 -0.51 12.24 -4.79
C HIS A 78 -1.31 13.17 -3.85
N ARG A 79 -2.22 12.62 -3.02
CA ARG A 79 -3.07 13.40 -2.08
C ARG A 79 -2.29 14.25 -1.09
N ALA A 80 -1.04 13.87 -0.81
CA ALA A 80 -0.20 14.42 0.25
C ALA A 80 0.70 15.60 -0.16
N GLY A 81 0.41 16.29 -1.28
CA GLY A 81 1.27 17.37 -1.79
C GLY A 81 1.56 18.48 -0.77
N ASN A 82 0.55 18.90 0.00
CA ASN A 82 0.73 19.92 1.05
C ASN A 82 1.64 19.44 2.20
N GLN A 83 1.60 18.15 2.52
CA GLN A 83 2.43 17.53 3.56
C GLN A 83 3.89 17.45 3.11
N VAL A 84 4.15 17.15 1.82
CA VAL A 84 5.49 17.20 1.22
C VAL A 84 6.11 18.58 1.40
N ASP A 85 5.38 19.64 1.04
CA ASP A 85 5.83 21.02 1.20
C ASP A 85 6.15 21.36 2.66
N ARG A 86 5.27 20.96 3.58
CA ARG A 86 5.47 21.17 5.01
C ARG A 86 6.71 20.47 5.53
N ILE A 87 6.91 19.21 5.15
CA ILE A 87 8.06 18.40 5.56
C ILE A 87 9.36 18.98 4.97
N ASN A 88 9.38 19.32 3.68
CA ASN A 88 10.57 19.85 3.02
C ASN A 88 11.03 21.20 3.61
N ARG A 89 10.08 22.04 4.08
CA ARG A 89 10.41 23.30 4.77
C ARG A 89 11.17 23.11 6.08
N THR A 90 11.06 21.95 6.73
CA THR A 90 11.80 21.67 7.97
C THR A 90 13.31 21.62 7.77
N LYS A 91 13.77 21.33 6.53
CA LYS A 91 15.18 21.05 6.20
C LYS A 91 15.81 20.03 7.15
N HIS A 92 15.01 19.09 7.66
CA HIS A 92 15.48 18.08 8.61
C HIS A 92 16.62 17.25 8.00
N LYS A 93 17.61 16.87 8.83
CA LYS A 93 18.84 16.20 8.35
C LYS A 93 18.56 14.92 7.57
N VAL A 94 17.47 14.21 7.88
CA VAL A 94 17.05 12.98 7.20
C VAL A 94 16.75 13.20 5.71
N LEU A 95 16.31 14.41 5.32
CA LEU A 95 15.93 14.70 3.92
C LEU A 95 17.12 14.61 2.96
N ARG A 96 18.36 14.69 3.47
CA ARG A 96 19.58 14.52 2.67
C ARG A 96 19.72 13.13 2.05
N PHE A 97 19.11 12.10 2.65
CA PHE A 97 19.19 10.73 2.15
C PHE A 97 18.22 10.47 0.99
N VAL A 98 17.24 11.35 0.79
CA VAL A 98 16.18 11.19 -0.22
C VAL A 98 16.16 12.31 -1.25
N GLY A 99 17.07 13.29 -1.14
CA GLY A 99 17.11 14.44 -2.07
C GLY A 99 15.96 15.44 -1.89
N GLY A 100 15.22 15.33 -0.78
CA GLY A 100 13.91 15.95 -0.59
C GLY A 100 12.80 14.90 -0.51
N MET A 101 11.72 15.22 0.18
CA MET A 101 10.57 14.33 0.30
C MET A 101 9.77 14.32 -1.01
N SER A 102 9.36 13.13 -1.45
CA SER A 102 8.41 12.93 -2.57
C SER A 102 7.02 12.60 -2.03
N VAL A 103 5.97 12.94 -2.79
CA VAL A 103 4.56 12.68 -2.42
C VAL A 103 4.22 11.19 -2.31
N GLU A 104 4.96 10.36 -3.05
CA GLU A 104 4.76 8.90 -3.09
C GLU A 104 5.35 8.18 -1.87
N MET A 105 6.14 8.88 -1.04
CA MET A 105 6.77 8.33 0.16
C MET A 105 5.75 8.16 1.31
N GLN A 106 6.10 7.36 2.32
CA GLN A 106 5.17 7.05 3.42
C GLN A 106 4.94 8.22 4.38
N ALA A 107 5.95 9.04 4.67
CA ALA A 107 5.83 10.06 5.71
C ALA A 107 4.88 11.24 5.36
N PRO A 108 4.72 11.65 4.08
CA PRO A 108 3.71 12.63 3.70
C PRO A 108 2.27 12.12 3.74
N LYS A 109 2.05 10.84 3.45
CA LYS A 109 0.73 10.19 3.50
C LYS A 109 0.17 10.25 4.92
#